data_AF-A0A2K2V7R5-F1
#
_entry.id   AF-A0A2K2V7R5-F1
#
_cell.length_a   1.000
_cell.length_b   1.000
_cell.length_c   1.000
_cell.angle_alpha   90.00
_cell.angle_beta   90.00
_cell.angle_gamma   90.00
#
_symmetry.space_group_name_H-M   'P 1'
#
loop_
_entity.id
_entity.type
_entity.pdbx_description
1 polymer ?
#
loop_
_entity_poly.entity_id
_entity_poly.type
_entity_poly.pdbx_seq_one_letter_code
_entity_poly.pdbx_strand_id
1 'polypeptide(L)'
;MRLHEGEPPTVYVGFTTGCQGEQDESIAQRILSELTSIYKEASILFSFILGRRSWCAVAKGDPGDIVEIIGSIISEESCNSPSLVVVMDDAPQDAVSLAIDVKNGKADLDSVYKIAEERDILIIELGGNQDTLVSFASSVLCSIGLFDGKI
;
A
#
# COMPACT_ATOMS: atom_id res chain seq x y z
N MET A 1 -24.57 -16.95 -10.79
CA MET A 1 -24.25 -16.18 -9.58
C MET A 1 -24.37 -14.72 -9.96
N ARG A 2 -25.38 -14.00 -9.46
CA ARG A 2 -25.60 -12.59 -9.80
C ARG A 2 -24.64 -11.79 -8.94
N LEU A 3 -23.61 -11.22 -9.55
CA LEU A 3 -22.80 -10.16 -8.92
C LEU A 3 -23.77 -9.01 -8.66
N HIS A 4 -23.96 -8.64 -7.40
CA HIS A 4 -24.55 -7.35 -7.10
C HIS A 4 -23.67 -6.30 -7.78
N GLU A 5 -24.27 -5.42 -8.59
CA GLU A 5 -23.67 -4.14 -8.99
C GLU A 5 -23.52 -3.31 -7.70
N GLY A 6 -22.47 -3.63 -6.93
CA GLY A 6 -22.03 -2.85 -5.79
C GLY A 6 -21.24 -1.65 -6.28
N GLU A 7 -21.18 -0.60 -5.47
CA GLU A 7 -20.19 0.44 -5.70
C GLU A 7 -18.79 -0.19 -5.76
N PRO A 8 -17.90 0.30 -6.64
CA PRO A 8 -16.53 -0.19 -6.69
C PRO A 8 -15.85 -0.07 -5.32
N PRO A 9 -15.01 -1.04 -4.91
CA PRO A 9 -14.36 -1.00 -3.61
C PRO A 9 -13.37 0.16 -3.54
N THR A 10 -13.05 0.59 -2.32
CA THR A 10 -11.88 1.45 -2.11
C THR A 10 -10.65 0.57 -1.99
N VAL A 11 -9.63 0.83 -2.80
CA VAL A 11 -8.39 0.05 -2.83
C VAL A 11 -7.28 0.88 -2.20
N TYR A 12 -6.60 0.28 -1.24
CA TYR A 12 -5.46 0.84 -0.53
C TYR A 12 -4.22 0.02 -0.90
N VAL A 13 -3.27 0.66 -1.58
CA VAL A 13 -2.02 0.03 -1.98
C VAL A 13 -0.87 0.68 -1.23
N GLY A 14 -0.37 -0.01 -0.21
CA GLY A 14 0.82 0.38 0.53
C GLY A 14 2.07 0.00 -0.24
N PHE A 15 3.03 0.91 -0.33
CA PHE A 15 4.26 0.68 -1.07
C PHE A 15 5.46 1.45 -0.53
N THR A 16 6.63 0.97 -0.90
CA THR A 16 7.90 1.68 -0.79
C THR A 16 8.56 1.76 -2.17
N THR A 17 9.33 2.82 -2.41
CA THR A 17 10.13 2.94 -3.65
C THR A 17 11.57 2.47 -3.46
N GLY A 18 11.99 2.26 -2.20
CA GLY A 18 13.40 2.05 -1.83
C GLY A 18 14.32 3.25 -2.08
N CYS A 19 13.80 4.36 -2.63
CA CYS A 19 14.54 5.59 -2.90
C CYS A 19 14.53 6.52 -1.69
N GLN A 20 15.29 7.63 -1.78
CA GLN A 20 15.35 8.65 -0.73
C GLN A 20 15.18 10.05 -1.32
N GLY A 21 14.72 10.99 -0.49
CA GLY A 21 14.62 12.41 -0.84
C GLY A 21 13.61 12.69 -1.95
N GLU A 22 13.99 13.57 -2.87
CA GLU A 22 13.11 14.06 -3.95
C GLU A 22 12.69 12.94 -4.92
N GLN A 23 13.53 11.94 -5.16
CA GLN A 23 13.19 10.84 -6.07
C GLN A 23 12.04 9.99 -5.53
N ASP A 24 12.04 9.67 -4.23
CA ASP A 24 10.97 8.91 -3.58
C ASP A 24 9.62 9.64 -3.67
N GLU A 25 9.63 10.97 -3.51
CA GLU A 25 8.42 11.79 -3.65
C GLU A 25 7.98 11.95 -5.11
N SER A 26 8.93 12.10 -6.04
CA SER A 26 8.65 12.19 -7.48
C SER A 26 7.94 10.93 -8.00
N ILE A 27 8.35 9.74 -7.56
CA ILE A 27 7.70 8.47 -7.92
C ILE A 27 6.26 8.45 -7.38
N ALA A 28 6.07 8.85 -6.11
CA ALA A 28 4.75 8.94 -5.50
C ALA A 28 3.83 9.95 -6.23
N GLN A 29 4.37 11.10 -6.65
CA GLN A 29 3.64 12.10 -7.45
C GLN A 29 3.30 11.59 -8.84
N ARG A 30 4.19 10.84 -9.50
CA ARG A 30 3.89 10.19 -10.79
C ARG A 30 2.75 9.18 -10.64
N ILE A 31 2.79 8.33 -9.61
CA ILE A 31 1.69 7.40 -9.30
C ILE A 31 0.38 8.16 -9.09
N LEU A 32 0.39 9.26 -8.32
CA LEU A 32 -0.80 10.09 -8.13
C LEU A 32 -1.33 10.65 -9.45
N SER A 33 -0.46 11.17 -10.31
CA SER A 33 -0.82 11.71 -11.62
C SER A 33 -1.48 10.66 -12.52
N GLU A 34 -0.90 9.46 -12.60
CA GLU A 34 -1.44 8.37 -13.42
C GLU A 34 -2.78 7.88 -12.86
N LEU A 35 -2.88 7.66 -11.55
CA LEU A 35 -4.15 7.24 -10.93
C LEU A 35 -5.24 8.29 -11.09
N THR A 36 -4.94 9.58 -10.89
CA THR A 36 -5.96 10.65 -11.02
C THR A 36 -6.45 10.88 -12.44
N SER A 37 -5.69 10.43 -13.45
CA SER A 37 -6.13 10.46 -14.85
C SER A 37 -7.31 9.50 -15.12
N ILE A 38 -7.48 8.47 -14.28
CA ILE A 38 -8.51 7.42 -14.41
C ILE A 38 -9.51 7.49 -13.24
N TYR A 39 -9.00 7.60 -12.02
CA TYR A 39 -9.73 7.61 -10.77
C TYR A 39 -9.71 9.02 -10.15
N LYS A 40 -10.77 9.79 -10.40
CA LYS A 40 -10.87 11.21 -10.03
C LYS A 40 -10.58 11.53 -8.56
N GLU A 41 -10.89 10.60 -7.65
CA GLU A 41 -10.71 10.76 -6.20
C GLU A 41 -9.45 10.07 -5.67
N ALA A 42 -8.54 9.65 -6.56
CA ALA A 42 -7.29 9.04 -6.14
C ALA A 42 -6.44 9.99 -5.28
N SER A 43 -5.70 9.42 -4.33
CA SER A 43 -4.79 10.16 -3.48
C SER A 43 -3.59 9.31 -3.06
N ILE A 44 -2.50 9.99 -2.68
CA ILE A 44 -1.34 9.36 -2.06
C ILE A 44 -1.18 9.91 -0.65
N LEU A 45 -1.16 9.00 0.31
CA LEU A 45 -0.92 9.27 1.72
C LEU A 45 0.48 8.77 2.10
N PHE A 46 1.09 9.39 3.11
CA PHE A 46 2.38 8.94 3.63
C PHE A 46 2.33 8.64 5.12
N SER A 47 3.15 7.67 5.53
CA SER A 47 3.39 7.33 6.92
C SER A 47 4.87 7.07 7.18
N PHE A 48 5.33 7.38 8.38
CA PHE A 48 6.62 6.96 8.91
C PHE A 48 6.45 5.65 9.69
N ILE A 49 6.95 4.56 9.09
CA ILE A 49 6.95 3.22 9.66
C ILE A 49 8.40 2.80 9.86
N LEU A 50 8.76 2.39 11.09
CA LEU A 50 10.14 2.00 11.43
C LEU A 50 11.19 3.06 11.03
N GLY A 51 10.84 4.34 11.16
CA GLY A 51 11.71 5.47 10.82
C GLY A 51 11.87 5.74 9.32
N ARG A 52 11.12 5.05 8.45
CA ARG A 52 11.17 5.21 7.00
C ARG A 52 9.85 5.76 6.47
N ARG A 53 9.92 6.65 5.48
CA ARG A 53 8.74 7.09 4.75
C ARG A 53 8.22 5.94 3.89
N SER A 54 6.92 5.76 3.92
CA SER A 54 6.16 4.77 3.15
C SER A 54 4.92 5.44 2.61
N TRP A 55 4.39 4.90 1.52
CA TRP A 55 3.28 5.50 0.80
C TRP A 55 2.08 4.56 0.80
N CYS A 56 0.90 5.15 0.63
CA CYS A 56 -0.34 4.44 0.41
C CYS A 56 -1.12 5.15 -0.70
N ALA A 57 -1.31 4.48 -1.82
CA ALA A 57 -2.25 4.92 -2.84
C ALA A 57 -3.67 4.53 -2.45
N VAL A 58 -4.61 5.45 -2.60
CA VAL A 58 -6.04 5.23 -2.33
C VAL A 58 -6.80 5.57 -3.59
N ALA A 59 -7.59 4.63 -4.11
CA ALA A 59 -8.46 4.86 -5.25
C ALA A 59 -9.70 3.96 -5.18
N LYS A 60 -10.85 4.46 -5.62
CA LYS A 60 -12.09 3.68 -5.72
C LYS A 60 -12.24 3.13 -7.13
N GLY A 61 -12.16 1.81 -7.30
CA GLY A 61 -12.09 1.23 -8.65
C GLY A 61 -11.74 -0.26 -8.69
N ASP A 62 -11.29 -0.70 -9.86
CA ASP A 62 -10.82 -2.07 -10.08
C ASP A 62 -9.43 -2.26 -9.43
N PRO A 63 -9.27 -3.22 -8.49
CA PRO A 63 -7.99 -3.46 -7.84
C PRO A 63 -6.87 -3.88 -8.79
N GLY A 64 -7.19 -4.63 -9.86
CA GLY A 64 -6.22 -5.10 -10.85
C GLY A 64 -5.60 -3.93 -11.61
N ASP A 65 -6.43 -3.04 -12.14
CA ASP A 65 -5.98 -1.84 -12.86
C ASP A 65 -5.13 -0.93 -11.96
N ILE A 66 -5.57 -0.70 -10.71
CA ILE A 66 -4.86 0.15 -9.74
C ILE A 66 -3.48 -0.45 -9.42
N VAL A 67 -3.43 -1.75 -9.15
CA VAL A 67 -2.19 -2.46 -8.86
C VAL A 67 -1.25 -2.49 -10.06
N GLU A 68 -1.78 -2.64 -11.28
CA GLU A 68 -0.98 -2.60 -12.51
C GLU A 68 -0.31 -1.23 -12.68
N ILE A 69 -1.06 -0.13 -12.57
CA ILE A 69 -0.52 1.23 -12.69
C ILE A 69 0.62 1.45 -11.67
N ILE A 70 0.37 1.15 -10.40
CA ILE A 70 1.34 1.36 -9.32
C ILE A 70 2.55 0.44 -9.51
N GLY A 71 2.29 -0.84 -9.78
CA GLY A 71 3.31 -1.86 -9.93
C GLY A 71 4.22 -1.62 -11.12
N SER A 72 3.70 -1.14 -12.26
CA SER A 72 4.50 -0.77 -13.43
C SER A 72 5.47 0.38 -13.13
N ILE A 73 4.97 1.46 -12.49
CA ILE A 73 5.80 2.62 -12.15
C ILE A 73 6.90 2.23 -11.15
N ILE A 74 6.52 1.51 -10.09
CA ILE A 74 7.46 1.10 -9.05
C ILE A 74 8.50 0.12 -9.58
N SER A 75 8.11 -0.81 -10.46
CA SER A 75 9.05 -1.73 -11.09
C SER A 75 10.06 -1.02 -12.01
N GLU A 76 9.66 0.09 -12.64
CA GLU A 76 10.51 0.87 -13.53
C GLU A 76 11.49 1.80 -12.76
N GLU A 77 11.01 2.44 -11.70
CA GLU A 77 11.72 3.59 -11.10
C GLU A 77 12.25 3.37 -9.68
N SER A 78 11.90 2.28 -9.02
CA SER A 78 12.35 1.99 -7.67
C SER A 78 13.87 1.81 -7.58
N CYS A 79 14.42 2.13 -6.41
CA CYS A 79 15.86 2.04 -6.17
C CYS A 79 16.26 0.68 -5.58
N ASN A 80 15.43 0.08 -4.72
CA ASN A 80 15.73 -1.20 -4.06
C ASN A 80 14.46 -1.94 -3.66
N SER A 81 14.38 -3.23 -4.02
CA SER A 81 13.42 -4.26 -3.55
C SER A 81 12.05 -3.73 -3.09
N PRO A 82 11.29 -3.03 -3.95
CA PRO A 82 9.96 -2.57 -3.59
C PRO A 82 9.02 -3.73 -3.26
N SER A 83 8.01 -3.41 -2.46
CA SER A 83 6.89 -4.30 -2.18
C SER A 83 5.59 -3.52 -2.25
N LEU A 84 4.52 -4.19 -2.68
CA LEU A 84 3.16 -3.69 -2.67
C LEU A 84 2.34 -4.54 -1.72
N VAL A 85 1.48 -3.89 -0.94
CA VAL A 85 0.45 -4.58 -0.15
C VAL A 85 -0.89 -3.94 -0.44
N VAL A 86 -1.88 -4.76 -0.77
CA VAL A 86 -3.19 -4.32 -1.21
C VAL A 86 -4.24 -4.72 -0.19
N VAL A 87 -4.97 -3.72 0.30
CA VAL A 87 -6.14 -3.87 1.17
C VAL A 87 -7.35 -3.33 0.42
N MET A 88 -8.45 -4.08 0.43
CA MET A 88 -9.73 -3.64 -0.12
C MET A 88 -10.66 -3.24 1.02
N ASP A 89 -11.28 -2.07 0.88
CA ASP A 89 -12.07 -1.41 1.90
C ASP A 89 -11.30 -1.31 3.23
N ASP A 90 -11.91 -1.64 4.37
CA ASP A 90 -11.27 -1.49 5.67
C ASP A 90 -10.54 -2.78 6.07
N ALA A 91 -9.28 -2.65 6.53
CA ALA A 91 -8.55 -3.77 7.09
C ALA A 91 -9.24 -4.34 8.36
N PRO A 92 -9.21 -5.66 8.56
CA PRO A 92 -9.75 -6.28 9.77
C PRO A 92 -8.91 -5.90 11.00
N GLN A 93 -9.55 -5.92 12.18
CA GLN A 93 -8.98 -5.40 13.44
C GLN A 93 -7.68 -6.09 13.88
N ASP A 94 -7.51 -7.37 13.56
CA ASP A 94 -6.28 -8.11 13.84
C ASP A 94 -5.13 -7.71 12.90
N ALA A 95 -5.41 -7.46 11.62
CA ALA A 95 -4.43 -6.87 10.71
C ALA A 95 -4.03 -5.46 11.17
N VAL A 96 -4.99 -4.66 11.62
CA VAL A 96 -4.73 -3.33 12.23
C VAL A 96 -3.83 -3.44 13.44
N SER A 97 -4.13 -4.37 14.37
CA SER A 97 -3.33 -4.59 15.57
C SER A 97 -1.89 -4.97 15.20
N LEU A 98 -1.73 -5.88 14.24
CA LEU A 98 -0.42 -6.29 13.74
C LEU A 98 0.34 -5.14 13.06
N ALA A 99 -0.33 -4.30 12.27
CA ALA A 99 0.28 -3.14 11.64
C ALA A 99 0.80 -2.11 12.65
N ILE A 100 0.09 -1.92 13.77
CA ILE A 100 0.55 -1.11 14.90
C ILE A 100 1.79 -1.74 15.55
N ASP A 101 1.82 -3.05 15.72
CA ASP A 101 3.00 -3.76 16.23
C ASP A 101 4.20 -3.63 15.29
N VAL A 102 3.99 -3.72 13.97
CA VAL A 102 5.02 -3.46 12.96
C VAL A 102 5.54 -2.03 13.10
N LYS A 103 4.66 -1.02 13.18
CA LYS A 103 5.08 0.39 13.35
C LYS A 103 5.94 0.58 14.61
N ASN A 104 5.72 -0.21 15.65
CA ASN A 104 6.46 -0.19 16.91
C ASN A 104 7.66 -1.16 16.97
N GLY A 105 7.98 -1.89 15.90
CA GLY A 105 9.07 -2.85 15.86
C GLY A 105 8.85 -4.09 16.74
N LYS A 106 7.60 -4.51 16.91
CA LYS A 106 7.18 -5.64 17.75
C LYS A 106 6.66 -6.86 16.97
N ALA A 107 6.63 -6.77 15.65
CA ALA A 107 6.13 -7.83 14.77
C ALA A 107 7.18 -8.21 13.72
N ASP A 108 7.07 -9.45 13.25
CA ASP A 108 7.93 -10.03 12.23
C ASP A 108 7.16 -10.29 10.93
N LEU A 109 7.93 -10.67 9.90
CA LEU A 109 7.42 -10.87 8.55
C LEU A 109 6.53 -12.12 8.46
N ASP A 110 6.85 -13.17 9.21
CA ASP A 110 6.07 -14.42 9.23
C ASP A 110 4.64 -14.16 9.75
N SER A 111 4.50 -13.33 10.78
CA SER A 111 3.21 -12.89 11.31
C SER A 111 2.40 -12.12 10.27
N VAL A 112 3.07 -11.27 9.48
CA VAL A 112 2.45 -10.50 8.39
C VAL A 112 1.94 -11.40 7.27
N TYR A 113 2.76 -12.35 6.80
CA TYR A 113 2.31 -13.29 5.77
C TYR A 113 1.13 -14.13 6.24
N LYS A 114 1.17 -14.61 7.49
CA LYS A 114 0.09 -15.39 8.07
C LYS A 114 -1.23 -14.59 8.10
N ILE A 115 -1.21 -13.37 8.62
CA ILE A 115 -2.42 -12.53 8.62
C ILE A 115 -2.87 -12.21 7.20
N ALA A 116 -1.94 -11.96 6.28
CA ALA A 116 -2.29 -11.61 4.92
C ALA A 116 -3.03 -12.76 4.20
N GLU A 117 -2.55 -14.00 4.38
CA GLU A 117 -3.21 -15.20 3.89
C GLU A 117 -4.58 -15.42 4.54
N GLU A 118 -4.69 -15.26 5.87
CA GLU A 118 -5.96 -15.45 6.60
C GLU A 118 -7.03 -14.39 6.28
N ARG A 119 -6.63 -13.22 5.76
CA ARG A 119 -7.48 -12.04 5.56
C ARG A 119 -7.60 -11.59 4.10
N ASP A 120 -7.15 -12.40 3.15
CA ASP A 120 -7.15 -12.08 1.72
C ASP A 120 -6.47 -10.74 1.39
N ILE A 121 -5.41 -10.38 2.13
CA ILE A 121 -4.56 -9.21 1.83
C ILE A 121 -3.49 -9.64 0.83
N LEU A 122 -3.43 -8.97 -0.32
CA LEU A 122 -2.48 -9.33 -1.37
C LEU A 122 -1.13 -8.67 -1.11
N ILE A 123 -0.08 -9.48 -1.07
CA ILE A 123 1.31 -9.03 -0.99
C ILE A 123 2.00 -9.34 -2.33
N ILE A 124 2.67 -8.34 -2.90
CA ILE A 124 3.43 -8.47 -4.15
C ILE A 124 4.86 -8.00 -3.89
N GLU A 125 5.79 -8.92 -4.03
CA GLU A 125 7.22 -8.68 -3.78
C GLU A 125 7.95 -8.47 -5.09
N LEU A 126 8.41 -7.24 -5.31
CA LEU A 126 9.04 -6.82 -6.55
C LEU A 126 10.54 -6.69 -6.29
N GLY A 127 11.23 -7.83 -6.25
CA GLY A 127 12.69 -7.87 -6.04
C GLY A 127 13.14 -8.07 -4.59
N GLY A 128 12.24 -8.49 -3.69
CA GLY A 128 12.56 -8.94 -2.33
C GLY A 128 11.47 -8.63 -1.32
N ASN A 129 11.69 -9.03 -0.06
CA ASN A 129 10.72 -8.92 1.04
C ASN A 129 11.11 -7.91 2.13
N GLN A 130 12.21 -7.17 1.93
CA GLN A 130 12.79 -6.30 2.97
C GLN A 130 11.84 -5.18 3.42
N ASP A 131 11.00 -4.72 2.51
CA ASP A 131 10.07 -3.62 2.74
C ASP A 131 8.63 -4.09 2.97
N THR A 132 8.36 -5.40 2.89
CA THR A 132 6.99 -5.95 3.00
C THR A 132 6.32 -5.57 4.31
N LEU A 133 7.05 -5.55 5.43
CA LEU A 133 6.55 -5.06 6.73
C LEU A 133 6.07 -3.60 6.64
N VAL A 134 6.87 -2.75 5.99
CA VAL A 134 6.60 -1.31 5.87
C VAL A 134 5.39 -1.08 4.99
N SER A 135 5.32 -1.73 3.83
CA SER A 135 4.17 -1.66 2.91
C SER A 135 2.89 -2.23 3.51
N PHE A 136 2.99 -3.31 4.29
CA PHE A 136 1.86 -3.88 5.02
C PHE A 136 1.32 -2.88 6.05
N ALA A 137 2.18 -2.35 6.92
CA ALA A 137 1.73 -1.38 7.92
C ALA A 137 1.17 -0.11 7.27
N SER A 138 1.79 0.37 6.18
CA SER A 138 1.32 1.53 5.44
C SER A 138 -0.10 1.32 4.89
N SER A 139 -0.34 0.23 4.14
CA SER A 139 -1.66 -0.08 3.55
C SER A 139 -2.75 -0.24 4.61
N VAL A 140 -2.48 -1.02 5.65
CA VAL A 140 -3.44 -1.32 6.71
C VAL A 140 -3.80 -0.07 7.51
N LEU A 141 -2.81 0.69 7.98
CA LEU A 141 -3.07 1.90 8.77
C LEU A 141 -3.77 2.98 7.94
N CYS A 142 -3.38 3.10 6.67
CA CYS A 142 -4.03 3.98 5.71
C CYS A 142 -5.51 3.64 5.52
N SER A 143 -5.87 2.35 5.42
CA SER A 143 -7.25 1.91 5.23
C SER A 143 -8.20 2.36 6.35
N ILE A 144 -7.68 2.59 7.56
CA ILE A 144 -8.46 3.06 8.72
C ILE A 144 -8.23 4.54 9.03
N GLY A 145 -7.62 5.30 8.13
CA GLY A 145 -7.39 6.74 8.27
C GLY A 145 -6.24 7.12 9.22
N LEU A 146 -5.31 6.20 9.51
CA LEU A 146 -4.11 6.47 10.29
C LEU A 146 -2.90 6.69 9.36
N PHE A 147 -2.58 7.96 9.10
CA PHE A 147 -1.44 8.38 8.27
C PHE A 147 -0.86 9.71 8.77
N ASP A 148 0.37 10.02 8.38
CA ASP A 148 1.10 11.21 8.84
C ASP A 148 0.88 12.42 7.93
N GLY A 149 0.54 12.21 6.65
CA GLY A 149 0.12 13.29 5.75
C GLY A 149 -0.28 12.82 4.36
N LYS A 150 -0.53 13.79 3.47
CA LYS A 150 -0.97 13.61 2.09
C LYS A 150 -0.13 14.48 1.15
N ILE A 151 0.09 14.00 -0.07
CA ILE A 151 0.64 14.80 -1.18
C ILE A 151 -0.40 15.06 -2.26
#